data_AF-A0A0S1AV37-F1
#
_entry.id   AF-A0A0S1AV37-F1
#
_cell.length_a   1.000
_cell.length_b   1.000
_cell.length_c   1.000
_cell.angle_alpha   90.00
_cell.angle_beta   90.00
_cell.angle_gamma   90.00
#
_symmetry.space_group_name_H-M   'P 1'
#
loop_
_entity.id
_entity.type
_entity.pdbx_description
1 polymer ?
#
loop_
_entity_poly.entity_id
_entity_poly.type
_entity_poly.pdbx_seq_one_letter_code
_entity_poly.pdbx_strand_id
1 'polypeptide(L)'
;MSKLSQSPSMITTDALARPGRRDRNMQDKHGRIFQAAAALFEAHGYAGVTTQAISERADVGAGTLFRYASSKDELLLMVLNQALRAALAQGAARARGLRDPVDIAVAMVAPILQLGGRHAENLAVYQRQLMFGAPGEKYRNEGLALLAGLEAAVAAGLLEQAGARGLPARPELARVASISIFGAAHLAVSRASTGAHPGHVPMDDLRAQVRQIVDGYFAGLATEGPA
;
A
#
# COMPACT_ATOMS: atom_id res chain seq x y z
N MET A 1 11.88 -50.18 43.07
CA MET A 1 11.33 -50.33 41.70
C MET A 1 10.07 -49.49 41.63
N SER A 2 10.12 -48.40 40.85
CA SER A 2 9.19 -47.27 40.91
C SER A 2 8.05 -47.43 39.89
N LYS A 3 6.83 -47.17 40.38
CA LYS A 3 5.58 -46.69 39.75
C LYS A 3 5.24 -47.08 38.30
N LEU A 4 4.03 -47.65 38.17
CA LEU A 4 3.17 -47.59 36.99
C LEU A 4 3.04 -46.15 36.47
N SER A 5 3.17 -45.96 35.15
CA SER A 5 2.65 -44.78 34.44
C SER A 5 1.96 -45.23 33.17
N GLN A 6 0.73 -44.75 33.02
CA GLN A 6 -0.21 -45.04 31.96
C GLN A 6 0.17 -44.36 30.63
N SER A 7 -0.39 -44.94 29.56
CA SER A 7 -0.33 -44.61 28.13
C SER A 7 -0.74 -43.16 27.75
N PRO A 8 -0.50 -42.73 26.49
CA PRO A 8 -0.28 -41.34 26.10
C PRO A 8 -1.58 -40.58 25.78
N SER A 9 -1.61 -39.29 26.10
CA SER A 9 -2.70 -38.40 25.71
C SER A 9 -2.47 -37.86 24.29
N MET A 10 -3.40 -38.20 23.40
CA MET A 10 -3.42 -37.75 22.01
C MET A 10 -3.50 -36.22 21.92
N ILE A 11 -2.57 -35.65 21.15
CA ILE A 11 -2.67 -34.30 20.62
C ILE A 11 -3.88 -34.30 19.67
N THR A 12 -5.00 -33.73 20.11
CA THR A 12 -6.12 -33.44 19.22
C THR A 12 -5.65 -32.36 18.26
N THR A 13 -5.52 -32.78 17.00
CA THR A 13 -5.30 -31.93 15.84
C THR A 13 -6.42 -30.89 15.79
N ASP A 14 -6.04 -29.62 15.94
CA ASP A 14 -6.90 -28.46 15.77
C ASP A 14 -7.54 -28.49 14.38
N ALA A 15 -8.86 -28.65 14.37
CA ALA A 15 -9.66 -28.72 13.18
C ALA A 15 -9.74 -27.33 12.56
N LEU A 16 -9.20 -27.17 11.34
CA LEU A 16 -9.48 -26.04 10.45
C LEU A 16 -10.99 -25.88 10.28
N ALA A 17 -11.60 -25.04 11.13
CA ALA A 17 -13.03 -24.82 11.17
C ALA A 17 -13.50 -24.23 9.84
N ARG A 18 -14.29 -25.01 9.10
CA ARG A 18 -14.95 -24.54 7.87
C ARG A 18 -15.84 -23.34 8.21
N PRO A 19 -15.75 -22.21 7.47
CA PRO A 19 -16.51 -21.01 7.79
C PRO A 19 -18.01 -21.26 7.83
N GLY A 20 -18.67 -20.67 8.83
CA GLY A 20 -20.11 -20.84 9.06
C GLY A 20 -20.93 -20.30 7.88
N ARG A 21 -22.20 -20.69 7.79
CA ARG A 21 -23.14 -20.19 6.74
C ARG A 21 -23.24 -18.65 6.76
N ARG A 22 -23.10 -18.03 7.94
CA ARG A 22 -23.08 -16.57 8.11
C ARG A 22 -21.81 -15.93 7.52
N ASP A 23 -20.65 -16.54 7.72
CA ASP A 23 -19.36 -16.01 7.23
C ASP A 23 -19.27 -16.10 5.71
N ARG A 24 -19.76 -17.21 5.12
CA ARG A 24 -19.87 -17.36 3.67
C ARG A 24 -20.80 -16.31 3.06
N ASN A 25 -22.01 -16.15 3.58
CA ASN A 25 -22.91 -15.10 3.13
C ASN A 25 -22.35 -13.67 3.31
N MET A 26 -21.50 -13.44 4.32
CA MET A 26 -20.84 -12.15 4.54
C MET A 26 -19.70 -11.93 3.53
N GLN A 27 -18.88 -12.95 3.26
CA GLN A 27 -17.83 -12.91 2.23
C GLN A 27 -18.42 -12.71 0.83
N ASP A 28 -19.51 -13.40 0.51
CA ASP A 28 -20.19 -13.24 -0.78
C ASP A 28 -20.67 -11.79 -0.97
N LYS A 29 -21.25 -11.19 0.07
CA LYS A 29 -21.71 -9.79 0.03
C LYS A 29 -20.56 -8.79 -0.04
N HIS A 30 -19.50 -8.99 0.76
CA HIS A 30 -18.28 -8.17 0.69
C HIS A 30 -17.69 -8.19 -0.72
N GLY A 31 -17.57 -9.39 -1.30
CA GLY A 31 -17.09 -9.58 -2.67
C GLY A 31 -17.95 -8.84 -3.70
N ARG A 32 -19.28 -8.97 -3.66
CA ARG A 32 -20.17 -8.23 -4.58
C ARG A 32 -20.04 -6.71 -4.44
N ILE A 33 -19.97 -6.20 -3.20
CA ILE A 33 -19.76 -4.76 -2.93
C ILE A 33 -18.42 -4.30 -3.49
N PHE A 34 -17.35 -5.05 -3.25
CA PHE A 34 -16.01 -4.75 -3.78
C PHE A 34 -16.02 -4.68 -5.30
N GLN A 35 -16.56 -5.71 -5.98
CA GLN A 35 -16.60 -5.77 -7.44
C GLN A 35 -17.45 -4.65 -8.04
N ALA A 36 -18.59 -4.32 -7.41
CA ALA A 36 -19.43 -3.21 -7.84
C ALA A 36 -18.72 -1.86 -7.70
N ALA A 37 -18.10 -1.59 -6.55
CA ALA A 37 -17.36 -0.37 -6.29
C ALA A 37 -16.16 -0.23 -7.24
N ALA A 38 -15.36 -1.29 -7.40
CA ALA A 38 -14.20 -1.30 -8.29
C ALA A 38 -14.59 -0.96 -9.73
N ALA A 39 -15.60 -1.65 -10.28
CA ALA A 39 -16.06 -1.41 -11.64
C ALA A 39 -16.59 0.02 -11.83
N LEU A 40 -17.33 0.55 -10.85
CA LEU A 40 -17.90 1.90 -10.96
C LEU A 40 -16.82 2.98 -10.84
N PHE A 41 -15.87 2.87 -9.91
CA PHE A 41 -14.77 3.84 -9.79
C PHE A 41 -13.82 3.81 -10.99
N GLU A 42 -13.60 2.63 -11.58
CA GLU A 42 -12.81 2.49 -12.80
C GLU A 42 -13.52 3.11 -14.02
N ALA A 43 -14.84 2.93 -14.13
CA ALA A 43 -15.60 3.44 -15.27
C ALA A 43 -15.86 4.95 -15.18
N HIS A 44 -16.21 5.46 -14.00
CA HIS A 44 -16.80 6.80 -13.83
C HIS A 44 -15.99 7.76 -12.96
N GLY A 45 -14.81 7.34 -12.47
CA GLY A 45 -14.02 8.13 -11.54
C GLY A 45 -14.70 8.27 -10.18
N TYR A 46 -14.10 9.04 -9.29
CA TYR A 46 -14.65 9.25 -7.96
C TYR A 46 -15.89 10.13 -8.06
N ALA A 47 -15.83 11.23 -8.82
CA ALA A 47 -16.93 12.19 -8.88
C ALA A 47 -18.23 11.58 -9.42
N GLY A 48 -18.14 10.69 -10.41
CA GLY A 48 -19.29 10.07 -11.08
C GLY A 48 -19.96 8.92 -10.34
N VAL A 49 -19.48 8.52 -9.17
CA VAL A 49 -19.99 7.34 -8.44
C VAL A 49 -20.80 7.73 -7.20
N THR A 50 -21.91 7.05 -6.95
CA THR A 50 -22.72 7.20 -5.74
C THR A 50 -22.79 5.89 -4.95
N THR A 51 -23.01 5.97 -3.64
CA THR A 51 -23.23 4.78 -2.80
C THR A 51 -24.49 4.02 -3.20
N GLN A 52 -25.51 4.74 -3.67
CA GLN A 52 -26.73 4.15 -4.23
C GLN A 52 -26.41 3.27 -5.45
N ALA A 53 -25.70 3.79 -6.44
CA ALA A 53 -25.33 3.02 -7.64
C ALA A 53 -24.50 1.78 -7.29
N ILE A 54 -23.59 1.89 -6.31
CA ILE A 54 -22.83 0.73 -5.79
C ILE A 54 -23.77 -0.29 -5.16
N SER A 55 -24.71 0.15 -4.32
CA SER A 55 -25.65 -0.75 -3.63
C SER A 55 -26.56 -1.50 -4.61
N GLU A 56 -27.07 -0.81 -5.62
CA GLU A 56 -27.90 -1.37 -6.70
C GLU A 56 -27.10 -2.39 -7.51
N ARG A 57 -25.90 -2.03 -7.96
CA ARG A 57 -25.03 -2.93 -8.73
C ARG A 57 -24.59 -4.15 -7.93
N ALA A 58 -24.35 -4.00 -6.63
CA ALA A 58 -23.98 -5.08 -5.72
C ALA A 58 -25.18 -5.92 -5.24
N ASP A 59 -26.41 -5.55 -5.64
CA ASP A 59 -27.66 -6.19 -5.20
C ASP A 59 -27.77 -6.26 -3.66
N VAL A 60 -27.45 -5.16 -2.98
CA VAL A 60 -27.55 -5.02 -1.52
C VAL A 60 -28.37 -3.79 -1.14
N GLY A 61 -29.10 -3.85 -0.03
CA GLY A 61 -29.70 -2.65 0.53
C GLY A 61 -28.65 -1.64 1.04
N ALA A 62 -28.95 -0.35 1.02
CA ALA A 62 -28.04 0.72 1.47
C ALA A 62 -27.53 0.50 2.90
N GLY A 63 -28.41 0.10 3.84
CA GLY A 63 -28.00 -0.23 5.20
C GLY A 63 -27.03 -1.42 5.30
N THR A 64 -27.09 -2.35 4.34
CA THR A 64 -26.10 -3.45 4.26
C THR A 64 -24.77 -2.91 3.76
N LEU A 65 -24.74 -2.03 2.75
CA LEU A 65 -23.52 -1.40 2.25
C LEU A 65 -22.78 -0.66 3.37
N PHE A 66 -23.49 0.14 4.16
CA PHE A 66 -22.91 0.92 5.27
C PHE A 66 -22.34 0.06 6.42
N ARG A 67 -22.70 -1.22 6.52
CA ARG A 67 -22.05 -2.16 7.45
C ARG A 67 -20.64 -2.57 7.01
N TYR A 68 -20.32 -2.43 5.72
CA TYR A 68 -19.00 -2.78 5.18
C TYR A 68 -18.09 -1.58 5.00
N ALA A 69 -18.65 -0.41 4.72
CA ALA A 69 -17.91 0.84 4.56
C ALA A 69 -18.80 2.02 4.98
N SER A 70 -18.29 2.87 5.86
CA SER A 70 -19.01 4.03 6.44
C SER A 70 -19.40 5.08 5.41
N SER A 71 -18.66 5.16 4.30
CA SER A 71 -18.77 6.24 3.33
C SER A 71 -18.34 5.79 1.93
N LYS A 72 -18.58 6.66 0.93
CA LYS A 72 -18.02 6.51 -0.42
C LYS A 72 -16.49 6.52 -0.41
N ASP A 73 -15.89 7.32 0.47
CA ASP A 73 -14.45 7.37 0.66
C ASP A 73 -13.91 6.03 1.17
N GLU A 74 -14.59 5.44 2.13
CA GLU A 74 -14.22 4.15 2.72
C GLU A 74 -14.37 3.00 1.70
N LEU A 75 -15.35 3.09 0.79
CA LEU A 75 -15.47 2.19 -0.36
C LEU A 75 -14.31 2.36 -1.36
N LEU A 76 -13.87 3.60 -1.61
CA LEU A 76 -12.72 3.86 -2.48
C LEU A 76 -11.43 3.31 -1.85
N LEU A 77 -11.21 3.54 -0.55
CA LEU A 77 -10.08 2.99 0.20
C LEU A 77 -10.07 1.45 0.13
N MET A 78 -11.23 0.80 0.31
CA MET A 78 -11.36 -0.65 0.16
C MET A 78 -10.86 -1.16 -1.21
N VAL A 79 -11.25 -0.49 -2.29
CA VAL A 79 -10.86 -0.85 -3.66
C VAL A 79 -9.38 -0.59 -3.90
N LEU A 80 -8.91 0.61 -3.59
CA LEU A 80 -7.54 1.02 -3.88
C LEU A 80 -6.51 0.36 -2.95
N ASN A 81 -6.87 -0.07 -1.75
CA ASN A 81 -5.99 -0.91 -0.92
C ASN A 81 -5.67 -2.25 -1.61
N GLN A 82 -6.65 -2.85 -2.29
CA GLN A 82 -6.42 -4.09 -3.03
C GLN A 82 -5.47 -3.86 -4.21
N ALA A 83 -5.68 -2.77 -4.95
CA ALA A 83 -4.80 -2.40 -6.05
C ALA A 83 -3.39 -2.03 -5.56
N LEU A 84 -3.29 -1.33 -4.42
CA LEU A 84 -2.02 -0.98 -3.78
C LEU A 84 -1.26 -2.23 -3.36
N ARG A 85 -1.90 -3.23 -2.72
CA ARG A 85 -1.25 -4.51 -2.39
C ARG A 85 -0.62 -5.16 -3.62
N ALA A 86 -1.35 -5.19 -4.74
CA ALA A 86 -0.83 -5.74 -6.00
C ALA A 86 0.35 -4.93 -6.54
N ALA A 87 0.26 -3.59 -6.50
CA ALA A 87 1.32 -2.68 -6.93
C ALA A 87 2.60 -2.84 -6.08
N LEU A 88 2.46 -2.96 -4.76
CA LEU A 88 3.57 -3.20 -3.84
C LEU A 88 4.25 -4.56 -4.11
N ALA A 89 3.46 -5.61 -4.29
CA ALA A 89 3.98 -6.93 -4.64
C ALA A 89 4.73 -6.93 -5.99
N GLN A 90 4.18 -6.23 -6.99
CA GLN A 90 4.83 -6.04 -8.28
C GLN A 90 6.14 -5.26 -8.15
N GLY A 91 6.15 -4.17 -7.38
CA GLY A 91 7.35 -3.36 -7.16
C GLY A 91 8.46 -4.16 -6.48
N ALA A 92 8.11 -4.90 -5.41
CA ALA A 92 9.05 -5.79 -4.73
C ALA A 92 9.57 -6.91 -5.63
N ALA A 93 8.73 -7.46 -6.52
CA ALA A 93 9.17 -8.46 -7.50
C ALA A 93 10.15 -7.88 -8.53
N ARG A 94 9.89 -6.67 -9.03
CA ARG A 94 10.79 -5.96 -9.96
C ARG A 94 12.13 -5.61 -9.30
N ALA A 95 12.11 -5.19 -8.04
CA ALA A 95 13.30 -4.79 -7.30
C ALA A 95 14.33 -5.92 -7.11
N ARG A 96 13.89 -7.18 -6.99
CA ARG A 96 14.77 -8.34 -6.70
C ARG A 96 15.91 -8.58 -7.70
N GLY A 97 15.76 -8.14 -8.95
CA GLY A 97 16.79 -8.32 -9.99
C GLY A 97 17.73 -7.12 -10.16
N LEU A 98 17.48 -6.03 -9.43
CA LEU A 98 18.16 -4.75 -9.62
C LEU A 98 19.33 -4.61 -8.64
N ARG A 99 20.34 -3.84 -9.04
CA ARG A 99 21.56 -3.60 -8.26
C ARG A 99 21.80 -2.12 -7.95
N ASP A 100 21.26 -1.23 -8.78
CA ASP A 100 21.32 0.21 -8.49
C ASP A 100 20.24 0.55 -7.44
N PRO A 101 20.60 1.12 -6.27
CA PRO A 101 19.64 1.52 -5.24
C PRO A 101 18.59 2.50 -5.74
N VAL A 102 18.93 3.35 -6.72
CA VAL A 102 17.94 4.23 -7.36
C VAL A 102 16.92 3.41 -8.13
N ASP A 103 17.37 2.45 -8.94
CA ASP A 103 16.46 1.56 -9.68
C ASP A 103 15.61 0.69 -8.75
N ILE A 104 16.17 0.19 -7.66
CA ILE A 104 15.44 -0.55 -6.61
C ILE A 104 14.33 0.31 -6.02
N ALA A 105 14.66 1.52 -5.55
CA ALA A 105 13.69 2.42 -4.93
C ALA A 105 12.60 2.84 -5.92
N VAL A 106 12.97 3.23 -7.15
CA VAL A 106 12.01 3.56 -8.22
C VAL A 106 11.12 2.37 -8.53
N ALA A 107 11.66 1.15 -8.65
CA ALA A 107 10.87 -0.04 -8.93
C ALA A 107 9.82 -0.33 -7.84
N MET A 108 10.13 -0.01 -6.58
CA MET A 108 9.19 -0.17 -5.46
C MET A 108 8.04 0.85 -5.47
N VAL A 109 8.31 2.12 -5.81
CA VAL A 109 7.30 3.20 -5.70
C VAL A 109 6.58 3.52 -7.00
N ALA A 110 7.20 3.30 -8.16
CA ALA A 110 6.63 3.64 -9.47
C ALA A 110 5.27 2.97 -9.78
N PRO A 111 4.99 1.71 -9.37
CA PRO A 111 3.68 1.10 -9.57
C PRO A 111 2.52 1.86 -8.91
N ILE A 112 2.77 2.63 -7.85
CA ILE A 112 1.74 3.41 -7.14
C ILE A 112 1.17 4.51 -8.03
N LEU A 113 2.04 5.13 -8.85
CA LEU A 113 1.62 6.18 -9.79
C LEU A 113 0.64 5.63 -10.85
N GLN A 114 0.65 4.32 -11.08
CA GLN A 114 -0.24 3.66 -12.04
C GLN A 114 -1.62 3.34 -11.44
N LEU A 115 -1.79 3.44 -10.11
CA LEU A 115 -3.07 3.15 -9.44
C LEU A 115 -4.19 4.10 -9.83
N GLY A 116 -3.86 5.32 -10.25
CA GLY A 116 -4.84 6.28 -10.77
C GLY A 116 -5.50 5.77 -12.07
N GLY A 117 -4.87 4.86 -12.80
CA GLY A 117 -5.39 4.32 -14.05
C GLY A 117 -5.85 5.43 -15.00
N ARG A 118 -7.10 5.34 -15.46
CA ARG A 118 -7.75 6.36 -16.30
C ARG A 118 -8.20 7.61 -15.55
N HIS A 119 -8.28 7.53 -14.21
CA HIS A 119 -8.87 8.54 -13.34
C HIS A 119 -7.91 8.93 -12.22
N ALA A 120 -6.96 9.83 -12.53
CA ALA A 120 -5.97 10.31 -11.55
C ALA A 120 -6.62 10.88 -10.27
N GLU A 121 -7.85 11.39 -10.37
CA GLU A 121 -8.67 11.84 -9.24
C GLU A 121 -8.91 10.76 -8.17
N ASN A 122 -9.05 9.49 -8.55
CA ASN A 122 -9.26 8.39 -7.59
C ASN A 122 -8.07 8.29 -6.64
N LEU A 123 -6.86 8.34 -7.20
CA LEU A 123 -5.64 8.26 -6.41
C LEU A 123 -5.43 9.54 -5.56
N ALA A 124 -5.80 10.71 -6.08
CA ALA A 124 -5.75 11.95 -5.31
C ALA A 124 -6.72 11.94 -4.12
N VAL A 125 -7.94 11.44 -4.30
CA VAL A 125 -8.89 11.28 -3.18
C VAL A 125 -8.37 10.27 -2.17
N TYR A 126 -7.85 9.13 -2.62
CA TYR A 126 -7.22 8.14 -1.75
C TYR A 126 -6.13 8.74 -0.87
N GLN A 127 -5.20 9.50 -1.46
CA GLN A 127 -4.14 10.21 -0.73
C GLN A 127 -4.70 11.16 0.33
N ARG A 128 -5.68 11.99 -0.06
CA ARG A 128 -6.34 12.92 0.85
C ARG A 128 -6.99 12.19 2.03
N GLN A 129 -7.65 11.05 1.78
CA GLN A 129 -8.31 10.28 2.84
C GLN A 129 -7.32 9.58 3.77
N LEU A 130 -6.17 9.11 3.28
CA LEU A 130 -5.13 8.61 4.17
C LEU A 130 -4.63 9.71 5.12
N MET A 131 -4.37 10.92 4.60
CA MET A 131 -3.83 12.03 5.38
C MET A 131 -4.84 12.68 6.33
N PHE A 132 -6.06 12.92 5.85
CA PHE A 132 -7.05 13.78 6.53
C PHE A 132 -8.40 13.10 6.78
N GLY A 133 -8.53 11.80 6.46
CA GLY A 133 -9.74 11.02 6.70
C GLY A 133 -10.00 10.74 8.18
N ALA A 134 -11.19 10.22 8.49
CA ALA A 134 -11.62 10.00 9.86
C ALA A 134 -10.75 8.95 10.58
N PRO A 135 -10.43 9.14 11.88
CA PRO A 135 -9.74 8.12 12.65
C PRO A 135 -10.64 6.89 12.87
N GLY A 136 -10.02 5.70 12.95
CA GLY A 136 -10.74 4.45 13.28
C GLY A 136 -11.44 3.76 12.09
N GLU A 137 -11.43 4.36 10.91
CA GLU A 137 -11.93 3.71 9.69
C GLU A 137 -11.03 2.53 9.27
N LYS A 138 -11.67 1.40 8.95
CA LYS A 138 -11.00 0.12 8.74
C LYS A 138 -10.05 0.19 7.55
N TYR A 139 -10.55 0.61 6.39
CA TYR A 139 -9.76 0.63 5.16
C TYR A 139 -8.75 1.76 5.15
N ARG A 140 -9.02 2.86 5.88
CA ARG A 140 -7.99 3.87 6.13
C ARG A 140 -6.81 3.30 6.91
N ASN A 141 -7.08 2.58 8.01
CA ASN A 141 -6.03 1.94 8.80
C ASN A 141 -5.24 0.90 7.98
N GLU A 142 -5.94 0.10 7.15
CA GLU A 142 -5.28 -0.82 6.22
C GLU A 142 -4.37 -0.07 5.23
N GLY A 143 -4.83 1.04 4.66
CA GLY A 143 -4.04 1.84 3.72
C GLY A 143 -2.80 2.47 4.36
N LEU A 144 -2.93 2.98 5.60
CA LEU A 144 -1.80 3.47 6.39
C LEU A 144 -0.78 2.37 6.72
N ALA A 145 -1.25 1.15 7.01
CA ALA A 145 -0.36 0.01 7.25
C ALA A 145 0.39 -0.42 5.98
N LEU A 146 -0.27 -0.37 4.81
CA LEU A 146 0.38 -0.63 3.52
C LEU A 146 1.48 0.41 3.23
N LEU A 147 1.19 1.68 3.54
CA LEU A 147 2.16 2.76 3.41
C LEU A 147 3.38 2.54 4.30
N ALA A 148 3.15 2.31 5.60
CA ALA A 148 4.23 2.05 6.55
C ALA A 148 5.09 0.83 6.13
N GLY A 149 4.44 -0.22 5.60
CA GLY A 149 5.12 -1.39 5.08
C GLY A 149 6.02 -1.09 3.87
N LEU A 150 5.58 -0.23 2.95
CA LEU A 150 6.38 0.22 1.82
C LEU A 150 7.60 1.04 2.28
N GLU A 151 7.39 2.01 3.18
CA GLU A 151 8.48 2.84 3.71
C GLU A 151 9.55 1.99 4.40
N ALA A 152 9.13 0.99 5.17
CA ALA A 152 10.01 0.02 5.81
C ALA A 152 10.75 -0.84 4.78
N ALA A 153 10.08 -1.29 3.72
CA ALA A 153 10.71 -2.08 2.66
C ALA A 153 11.77 -1.29 1.88
N VAL A 154 11.51 -0.02 1.57
CA VAL A 154 12.49 0.87 0.93
C VAL A 154 13.69 1.10 1.84
N ALA A 155 13.46 1.39 3.14
CA ALA A 155 14.53 1.57 4.11
C ALA A 155 15.39 0.30 4.27
N ALA A 156 14.77 -0.87 4.32
CA ALA A 156 15.47 -2.16 4.38
C ALA A 156 16.33 -2.39 3.13
N GLY A 157 15.80 -2.07 1.94
CA GLY A 157 16.57 -2.15 0.69
C GLY A 157 17.79 -1.21 0.69
N LEU A 158 17.67 0.01 1.21
CA LEU A 158 18.81 0.93 1.35
C LEU A 158 19.88 0.38 2.30
N LEU A 159 19.47 -0.20 3.43
CA LEU A 159 20.39 -0.81 4.38
C LEU A 159 21.11 -2.03 3.79
N GLU A 160 20.40 -2.87 3.04
CA GLU A 160 20.98 -4.00 2.33
C GLU A 160 22.04 -3.53 1.32
N GLN A 161 21.74 -2.48 0.56
CA GLN A 161 22.68 -1.90 -0.41
C GLN A 161 23.90 -1.24 0.27
N ALA A 162 23.73 -0.65 1.47
CA ALA A 162 24.85 -0.17 2.27
C ALA A 162 25.75 -1.33 2.73
N GLY A 163 25.15 -2.40 3.26
CA GLY A 163 25.88 -3.60 3.69
C GLY A 163 26.65 -4.27 2.54
N ALA A 164 26.02 -4.40 1.36
CA ALA A 164 26.65 -4.93 0.15
C ALA A 164 27.87 -4.11 -0.32
N ARG A 165 27.97 -2.84 0.09
CA ARG A 165 29.09 -1.93 -0.21
C ARG A 165 30.09 -1.79 0.93
N GLY A 166 29.90 -2.53 2.03
CA GLY A 166 30.75 -2.42 3.22
C GLY A 166 30.60 -1.10 3.97
N LEU A 167 29.49 -0.38 3.77
CA LEU A 167 29.19 0.89 4.45
C LEU A 167 28.45 0.63 5.77
N PRO A 168 28.56 1.54 6.77
CA PRO A 168 27.90 1.37 8.05
C PRO A 168 26.37 1.39 7.91
N ALA A 169 25.69 0.51 8.66
CA ALA A 169 24.24 0.52 8.75
C ALA A 169 23.77 1.69 9.63
N ARG A 170 23.04 2.64 9.04
CA ARG A 170 22.41 3.76 9.77
C ARG A 170 20.89 3.74 9.55
N PRO A 171 20.12 3.03 10.40
CA PRO A 171 18.67 2.87 10.22
C PRO A 171 17.91 4.19 10.18
N GLU A 172 18.29 5.19 10.98
CA GLU A 172 17.61 6.49 10.97
C GLU A 172 17.80 7.25 9.65
N LEU A 173 18.99 7.20 9.05
CA LEU A 173 19.21 7.81 7.73
C LEU A 173 18.41 7.08 6.64
N ALA A 174 18.32 5.75 6.71
CA ALA A 174 17.53 4.96 5.77
C ALA A 174 16.03 5.26 5.90
N ARG A 175 15.55 5.45 7.15
CA ARG A 175 14.16 5.85 7.44
C ARG A 175 13.85 7.25 6.92
N VAL A 176 14.73 8.23 7.11
CA VAL A 176 14.55 9.58 6.58
C VAL A 176 14.55 9.58 5.04
N ALA A 177 15.46 8.81 4.43
CA ALA A 177 15.51 8.65 2.98
C ALA A 177 14.23 7.99 2.43
N SER A 178 13.70 6.95 3.09
CA SER A 178 12.47 6.28 2.62
C SER A 178 11.23 7.18 2.72
N ILE A 179 11.07 7.95 3.80
CA ILE A 179 9.99 8.95 3.95
C ILE A 179 10.11 10.03 2.87
N SER A 180 11.35 10.47 2.56
CA SER A 180 11.60 11.47 1.51
C SER A 180 11.26 10.93 0.12
N ILE A 181 11.61 9.67 -0.17
CA ILE A 181 11.25 8.98 -1.42
C ILE A 181 9.72 8.88 -1.54
N PHE A 182 9.04 8.55 -0.45
CA PHE A 182 7.59 8.52 -0.42
C PHE A 182 6.96 9.90 -0.67
N GLY A 183 7.52 10.96 -0.07
CA GLY A 183 7.12 12.34 -0.35
C GLY A 183 7.27 12.72 -1.83
N ALA A 184 8.37 12.33 -2.47
CA ALA A 184 8.58 12.53 -3.90
C ALA A 184 7.54 11.78 -4.76
N ALA A 185 7.21 10.54 -4.41
CA ALA A 185 6.16 9.77 -5.08
C ALA A 185 4.78 10.41 -4.92
N HIS A 186 4.46 10.91 -3.72
CA HIS A 186 3.22 11.63 -3.46
C HIS A 186 3.11 12.90 -4.30
N LEU A 187 4.18 13.70 -4.35
CA LEU A 187 4.24 14.91 -5.18
C LEU A 187 4.03 14.58 -6.67
N ALA A 188 4.64 13.51 -7.18
CA ALA A 188 4.47 13.08 -8.56
C ALA A 188 3.00 12.74 -8.90
N VAL A 189 2.28 12.07 -7.99
CA VAL A 189 0.84 11.82 -8.14
C VAL A 189 0.04 13.13 -8.15
N SER A 190 0.31 14.03 -7.20
CA SER A 190 -0.39 15.32 -7.11
C SER A 190 -0.18 16.18 -8.37
N ARG A 191 1.03 16.20 -8.93
CA ARG A 191 1.33 16.88 -10.19
C ARG A 191 0.55 16.26 -11.36
N ALA A 192 0.51 14.93 -11.43
CA ALA A 192 -0.24 14.22 -12.47
C ALA A 192 -1.76 14.48 -12.40
N SER A 193 -2.33 14.64 -11.20
CA SER A 193 -3.77 14.87 -11.05
C SER A 193 -4.22 16.32 -11.26
N THR A 194 -3.33 17.30 -11.05
CA THR A 194 -3.70 18.73 -11.09
C THR A 194 -3.46 19.40 -12.44
N GLY A 195 -2.61 18.82 -13.30
CA GLY A 195 -2.24 19.44 -14.58
C GLY A 195 -1.44 20.75 -14.45
N ALA A 196 -1.10 21.17 -13.22
CA ALA A 196 -0.44 22.45 -12.95
C ALA A 196 1.04 22.50 -13.41
N HIS A 197 1.58 21.40 -13.94
CA HIS A 197 3.00 21.25 -14.28
C HIS A 197 3.17 20.65 -15.70
N PRO A 198 2.71 21.35 -16.76
CA PRO A 198 2.60 20.79 -18.12
C PRO A 198 3.94 20.49 -18.82
N GLY A 199 5.06 21.01 -18.29
CA GLY A 199 6.41 20.78 -18.84
C GLY A 199 7.17 19.61 -18.22
N HIS A 200 6.57 18.90 -17.27
CA HIS A 200 7.24 17.86 -16.49
C HIS A 200 6.61 16.50 -16.72
N VAL A 201 7.45 15.47 -16.88
CA VAL A 201 7.03 14.07 -16.89
C VAL A 201 7.13 13.56 -15.44
N PRO A 202 6.02 13.19 -14.77
CA PRO A 202 6.05 12.85 -13.34
C PRO A 202 7.03 11.73 -12.97
N MET A 203 7.23 10.78 -13.88
CA MET A 203 8.17 9.67 -13.66
C MET A 203 9.64 10.11 -13.74
N ASP A 204 9.97 11.04 -14.62
CA ASP A 204 11.34 11.56 -14.76
C ASP A 204 11.71 12.40 -13.53
N ASP A 205 10.79 13.28 -13.11
CA ASP A 205 10.92 14.05 -11.87
C ASP A 205 11.06 13.13 -10.64
N LEU A 206 10.27 12.06 -10.57
CA LEU A 206 10.34 11.09 -9.48
C LEU A 206 11.71 10.41 -9.46
N ARG A 207 12.18 9.90 -10.60
CA ARG A 207 13.49 9.24 -10.71
C ARG A 207 14.64 10.17 -10.32
N ALA A 208 14.57 11.43 -10.75
CA ALA A 208 15.58 12.44 -10.38
C ALA A 208 15.58 12.73 -8.88
N GLN A 209 14.41 12.90 -8.25
CA GLN A 209 14.30 13.09 -6.81
C GLN A 209 14.79 11.88 -6.03
N VAL A 210 14.41 10.66 -6.44
CA VAL A 210 14.88 9.41 -5.82
C VAL A 210 16.40 9.32 -5.90
N ARG A 211 17.00 9.66 -7.05
CA ARG A 211 18.47 9.71 -7.19
C ARG A 211 19.10 10.65 -6.17
N GLN A 212 18.62 11.89 -6.09
CA GLN A 212 19.15 12.87 -5.14
C GLN A 212 19.07 12.38 -3.68
N ILE A 213 17.95 11.75 -3.31
CA ILE A 213 17.73 11.23 -1.96
C ILE A 213 18.67 10.03 -1.67
N VAL A 214 18.79 9.11 -2.62
CA VAL A 214 19.66 7.93 -2.50
C VAL A 214 21.13 8.33 -2.44
N ASP A 215 21.56 9.25 -3.30
CA ASP A 215 22.94 9.76 -3.30
C ASP A 215 23.24 10.49 -1.98
N GLY A 216 22.30 11.30 -1.48
CA GLY A 216 22.40 11.94 -0.17
C GLY A 216 22.49 10.95 1.00
N TYR A 217 21.71 9.87 0.96
CA TYR A 217 21.79 8.78 1.94
C TYR A 217 23.19 8.17 1.97
N PHE A 218 23.73 7.77 0.82
CA PHE A 218 25.07 7.15 0.75
C PHE A 218 26.19 8.12 1.10
N ALA A 219 26.08 9.40 0.72
CA ALA A 219 27.03 10.43 1.14
C ALA A 219 27.05 10.59 2.67
N GLY A 220 25.87 10.60 3.31
CA GLY A 220 25.74 10.69 4.77
C GLY A 220 26.27 9.48 5.55
N LEU A 221 26.41 8.30 4.91
CA LEU A 221 27.07 7.15 5.51
C LEU A 221 28.59 7.32 5.58
N ALA A 222 29.18 8.10 4.67
CA ALA A 222 30.63 8.27 4.55
C ALA A 222 31.20 9.38 5.46
N THR A 223 30.36 10.29 5.95
CA THR A 223 30.81 11.52 6.62
C THR A 223 31.05 11.43 8.13
N GLU A 224 31.03 10.24 8.73
CA GLU A 224 31.32 10.07 10.17
C GLU A 224 32.02 8.73 10.44
N GLY A 225 33.36 8.77 10.47
CA GLY A 225 34.18 7.86 11.28
C GLY A 225 34.15 8.28 12.76
N PRO A 226 34.55 7.41 13.71
CA PRO A 226 34.35 7.65 15.13
C PRO A 226 35.07 8.93 15.59
N ALA A 227 34.37 9.73 16.40
CA ALA A 227 34.96 10.78 17.22
C ALA A 227 35.84 10.17 18.32
#